data_AF-A0A7C3Z6K7-F1
#
_entry.id   AF-A0A7C3Z6K7-F1
#
_cell.length_a   1.000
_cell.length_b   1.000
_cell.length_c   1.000
_cell.angle_alpha   90.00
_cell.angle_beta   90.00
_cell.angle_gamma   90.00
#
_symmetry.space_group_name_H-M   'P 1'
#
loop_
_entity.id
_entity.type
_entity.pdbx_description
1 polymer ?
#
loop_
_entity_poly.entity_id
_entity_poly.type
_entity_poly.pdbx_seq_one_letter_code
_entity_poly.pdbx_strand_id
1 'polypeptide(L)'
;MEDNKMDNKAALSNESAKRKLILKEWQENPVGRVLLEGIEDDTMRTNLAVLLENQRQELLRESTALGDIKGWQNVALPIVRRFFPEQIANKLVGVQPLTLPSGLVFYLDFKYNTSRGTFNSSESVYGNPKGASLADSGAYATGGLYDLKNAYSKYIAAETGSTCITGTTATWKDVSFDPALEGVTVKYVDVKVADISTANKRGDFDFSPNGVKQIKAIITGASGTAEALRLHTKYFVSGSNAYLRFFVASSDTFASGSHVELEIPCKATTAYSNGVNLTDPWQSSFSPIENPEPVIPEIDLDITSRTIVSEPRKLKAKWTPEVAQDLSAYHNIDGEVMVTKILSEYVSYEIDREIIGDLLFVRNVDSTSSYTSHAADFYWSRKVGEYLNMGTGDTLTGTSWFGTRSEWYQTLMETINAVSNMIFKKTLRGTANWIVTSTEVATILESTALLRCDVDPSSTYRKRIGIEKFGTLAGKYEVYVDPYFPSNKLLIGYNGPDFFDTGYVYAPYVPLIMTPTIFAPEDFTPRKGIMTRYARTFIRPDFYGTVTIKQL
;
A
#
# COMPACT_ATOMS: atom_id res chain seq x y z
N MET A 1 22.75 -8.95 -13.19
CA MET A 1 21.87 -8.30 -12.19
C MET A 1 22.67 -7.47 -11.19
N GLU A 2 23.88 -7.88 -10.80
CA GLU A 2 24.75 -7.10 -9.90
C GLU A 2 25.19 -5.74 -10.47
N ASP A 3 25.48 -5.63 -11.77
CA ASP A 3 25.87 -4.35 -12.39
C ASP A 3 24.77 -3.27 -12.25
N ASN A 4 23.50 -3.63 -12.50
CA ASN A 4 22.37 -2.71 -12.30
C ASN A 4 22.15 -2.32 -10.83
N LYS A 5 22.53 -3.18 -9.86
CA LYS A 5 22.40 -2.88 -8.43
C LYS A 5 23.44 -1.86 -7.97
N MET A 6 24.69 -1.96 -8.46
CA MET A 6 25.72 -0.95 -8.18
C MET A 6 25.35 0.41 -8.78
N ASP A 7 24.84 0.43 -10.01
CA ASP A 7 24.42 1.67 -10.68
C ASP A 7 23.28 2.37 -9.96
N ASN A 8 22.26 1.63 -9.50
CA ASN A 8 21.13 2.20 -8.75
C ASN A 8 21.56 2.77 -7.39
N LYS A 9 22.45 2.10 -6.66
CA LYS A 9 22.97 2.57 -5.36
C LYS A 9 23.83 3.83 -5.53
N ALA A 10 24.68 3.87 -6.56
CA ALA A 10 25.47 5.04 -6.90
C ALA A 10 24.56 6.22 -7.31
N ALA A 11 23.51 5.97 -8.11
CA ALA A 11 22.55 6.99 -8.50
C ALA A 11 21.80 7.60 -7.30
N LEU A 12 21.30 6.78 -6.37
CA LEU A 12 20.61 7.25 -5.17
C LEU A 12 21.55 8.07 -4.24
N SER A 13 22.78 7.60 -4.04
CA SER A 13 23.76 8.33 -3.23
C SER A 13 24.11 9.69 -3.86
N ASN A 14 24.23 9.73 -5.19
CA ASN A 14 24.49 10.96 -5.92
C ASN A 14 23.29 11.92 -5.87
N GLU A 15 22.07 11.42 -5.99
CA GLU A 15 20.87 12.27 -5.96
C GLU A 15 20.59 12.80 -4.55
N SER A 16 20.70 11.98 -3.51
CA SER A 16 20.56 12.41 -2.12
C SER A 16 21.64 13.42 -1.71
N ALA A 17 22.88 13.24 -2.16
CA ALA A 17 23.96 14.21 -1.95
C ALA A 17 23.67 15.55 -2.64
N LYS A 18 23.17 15.53 -3.89
CA LYS A 18 22.74 16.74 -4.61
C LYS A 18 21.63 17.49 -3.87
N ARG A 19 20.60 16.79 -3.38
CA ARG A 19 19.50 17.41 -2.61
C ARG A 19 20.00 18.11 -1.35
N LYS A 20 20.91 17.46 -0.60
CA LYS A 20 21.52 18.05 0.60
C LYS A 20 22.41 19.26 0.29
N LEU A 21 23.15 19.21 -0.82
CA LEU A 21 23.98 20.33 -1.26
C LEU A 21 23.12 21.54 -1.65
N ILE A 22 22.05 21.33 -2.42
CA ILE A 22 21.07 22.37 -2.74
C ILE A 22 20.48 22.97 -1.46
N LEU A 23 20.04 22.15 -0.52
CA LEU A 23 19.51 22.65 0.76
C LEU A 23 20.52 23.56 1.48
N LYS A 24 21.80 23.16 1.54
CA LYS A 24 22.86 23.94 2.16
C LYS A 24 23.06 25.29 1.46
N GLU A 25 23.12 25.30 0.12
CA GLU A 25 23.24 26.53 -0.67
C GLU A 25 22.09 27.50 -0.41
N TRP A 26 20.86 26.99 -0.31
CA TRP A 26 19.68 27.81 -0.02
C TRP A 26 19.61 28.30 1.44
N GLN A 27 20.21 27.57 2.40
CA GLN A 27 20.32 28.00 3.81
C GLN A 27 21.41 29.09 4.01
N GLU A 28 22.48 29.01 3.23
CA GLU A 28 23.58 29.99 3.24
C GLU A 28 23.14 31.32 2.60
N ASN A 29 22.26 31.28 1.60
CA ASN A 29 21.71 32.48 0.96
C ASN A 29 20.67 33.19 1.87
N PRO A 30 20.81 34.51 2.12
CA PRO A 30 19.86 35.25 2.95
C PRO A 30 18.41 35.25 2.42
N VAL A 31 18.21 35.26 1.10
CA VAL A 31 16.87 35.20 0.49
C VAL A 31 16.27 33.80 0.64
N GLY A 32 17.10 32.76 0.47
CA GLY A 32 16.68 31.37 0.61
C GLY A 32 16.30 31.02 2.05
N ARG A 33 17.04 31.53 3.02
CA ARG A 33 16.74 31.36 4.45
C ARG A 33 15.35 31.86 4.81
N VAL A 34 14.96 33.05 4.35
CA VAL A 34 13.63 33.64 4.61
C VAL A 34 12.51 32.83 3.94
N LEU A 35 12.78 32.22 2.79
CA LEU A 35 11.81 31.38 2.08
C LEU A 35 11.61 30.01 2.74
N LEU A 36 12.63 29.49 3.40
CA LEU A 36 12.60 28.19 4.10
C LEU A 36 12.25 28.31 5.60
N GLU A 37 12.18 29.53 6.13
CA GLU A 37 11.84 29.80 7.52
C GLU A 37 10.41 29.39 7.87
N GLY A 38 10.20 28.82 9.06
CA GLY A 38 8.88 28.40 9.57
C GLY A 38 8.40 27.01 9.14
N ILE A 39 9.17 26.27 8.33
CA ILE A 39 8.88 24.86 8.02
C ILE A 39 9.60 23.97 9.02
N GLU A 40 8.84 23.28 9.88
CA GLU A 40 9.39 22.42 10.95
C GLU A 40 9.97 21.10 10.43
N ASP A 41 9.35 20.53 9.40
CA ASP A 41 9.76 19.23 8.82
C ASP A 41 10.96 19.37 7.86
N ASP A 42 12.03 18.65 8.17
CA ASP A 42 13.29 18.67 7.41
C ASP A 42 13.14 18.06 6.00
N THR A 43 12.29 17.05 5.86
CA THR A 43 12.03 16.41 4.56
C THR A 43 11.30 17.36 3.63
N MET A 44 10.26 18.02 4.14
CA MET A 44 9.50 19.05 3.44
C MET A 44 10.38 20.25 3.06
N ARG A 45 11.26 20.68 3.96
CA ARG A 45 12.22 21.76 3.69
C ARG A 45 13.18 21.41 2.56
N THR A 46 13.71 20.17 2.56
CA THR A 46 14.57 19.66 1.49
C THR A 46 13.82 19.61 0.15
N ASN A 47 12.59 19.10 0.17
CA ASN A 47 11.74 19.01 -1.02
C ASN A 47 11.43 20.39 -1.60
N LEU A 48 11.11 21.37 -0.75
CA LEU A 48 10.87 22.74 -1.19
C LEU A 48 12.14 23.37 -1.77
N ALA A 49 13.32 23.15 -1.16
CA ALA A 49 14.58 23.68 -1.67
C ALA A 49 14.89 23.19 -3.11
N VAL A 50 14.64 21.91 -3.40
CA VAL A 50 14.79 21.36 -4.77
C VAL A 50 13.84 22.03 -5.76
N LEU A 51 12.58 22.23 -5.37
CA LEU A 51 11.60 22.89 -6.23
C LEU A 51 11.92 24.37 -6.49
N LEU A 52 12.39 25.08 -5.46
CA LEU A 52 12.84 26.47 -5.59
C LEU A 52 14.06 26.57 -6.52
N GLU A 53 14.96 25.59 -6.47
CA GLU A 53 16.11 25.54 -7.37
C GLU A 53 15.68 25.30 -8.82
N ASN A 54 14.82 24.32 -9.09
CA ASN A 54 14.29 24.09 -10.44
C ASN A 54 13.57 25.33 -10.99
N GLN A 55 12.78 25.98 -10.14
CA GLN A 55 12.09 27.24 -10.50
C GLN A 55 13.10 28.34 -10.85
N ARG A 56 14.11 28.54 -10.00
CA ARG A 56 15.17 29.52 -10.23
C ARG A 56 15.94 29.26 -11.53
N GLN A 57 16.27 28.01 -11.82
CA GLN A 57 16.98 27.64 -13.05
C GLN A 57 16.15 27.92 -14.30
N GLU A 58 14.86 27.61 -14.29
CA GLU A 58 13.98 27.93 -15.42
C GLU A 58 13.82 29.44 -15.62
N LEU A 59 13.71 30.22 -14.53
CA LEU A 59 13.68 31.68 -14.60
C LEU A 59 14.98 32.26 -15.19
N LEU A 60 16.15 31.72 -14.79
CA LEU A 60 17.45 32.18 -15.29
C LEU A 60 17.71 31.78 -16.75
N ARG A 61 17.33 30.56 -17.13
CA ARG A 61 17.47 30.09 -18.51
C ARG A 61 16.69 30.97 -19.47
N GLU A 62 15.50 31.42 -19.08
CA GLU A 62 14.69 32.29 -19.91
C GLU A 62 15.22 33.73 -19.98
N SER A 63 15.68 34.28 -18.85
CA SER A 63 16.34 35.60 -18.82
C SER A 63 17.54 35.68 -19.78
N THR A 64 18.24 34.56 -19.98
CA THR A 64 19.40 34.46 -20.88
C THR A 64 18.99 34.28 -22.35
N ALA A 65 17.77 33.80 -22.63
CA ALA A 65 17.31 33.46 -23.98
C ALA A 65 16.56 34.59 -24.70
N LEU A 66 16.07 35.61 -23.98
CA LEU A 66 15.33 36.74 -24.56
C LEU A 66 16.00 38.06 -24.17
N GLY A 67 16.63 38.72 -25.15
CA GLY A 67 17.11 40.09 -24.99
C GLY A 67 15.95 41.04 -24.70
N ASP A 68 15.91 41.55 -23.47
CA ASP A 68 15.19 42.75 -23.02
C ASP A 68 13.63 42.76 -23.08
N ILE A 69 12.99 41.61 -23.33
CA ILE A 69 11.56 41.44 -23.03
C ILE A 69 11.45 40.90 -21.62
N LYS A 70 11.01 41.74 -20.66
CA LYS A 70 10.86 41.44 -19.22
C LYS A 70 10.52 39.96 -18.98
N GLY A 71 11.55 39.20 -18.58
CA GLY A 71 11.40 37.81 -18.19
C GLY A 71 10.43 37.67 -17.02
N TRP A 72 9.89 36.46 -16.85
CA TRP A 72 9.08 36.02 -15.72
C TRP A 72 9.37 36.78 -14.41
N GLN A 73 8.36 37.45 -13.85
CA GLN A 73 8.56 38.16 -12.57
C GLN A 73 8.76 37.20 -11.40
N ASN A 74 9.60 37.62 -10.44
CA ASN A 74 9.92 36.98 -9.15
C ASN A 74 8.71 36.62 -8.24
N VAL A 75 7.48 36.83 -8.69
CA VAL A 75 6.23 36.56 -7.96
C VAL A 75 5.95 35.04 -7.84
N ALA A 76 6.61 34.20 -8.64
CA ALA A 76 6.43 32.74 -8.59
C ALA A 76 6.96 32.11 -7.28
N LEU A 77 8.09 32.55 -6.73
CA LEU A 77 8.71 31.92 -5.55
C LEU A 77 7.86 32.08 -4.26
N PRO A 78 7.30 33.27 -3.94
CA PRO A 78 6.38 33.41 -2.81
C PRO A 78 5.10 32.59 -2.95
N ILE A 79 4.59 32.47 -4.18
CA ILE A 79 3.41 31.67 -4.49
C ILE A 79 3.71 30.19 -4.23
N VAL A 80 4.82 29.66 -4.74
CA VAL A 80 5.22 28.26 -4.51
C VAL A 80 5.39 27.95 -3.02
N ARG A 81 6.02 28.84 -2.23
CA ARG A 81 6.15 28.68 -0.78
C ARG A 81 4.79 28.59 -0.07
N ARG A 82 3.78 29.31 -0.55
CA ARG A 82 2.44 29.28 0.04
C ARG A 82 1.68 28.02 -0.36
N PHE A 83 1.64 27.72 -1.65
CA PHE A 83 0.78 26.67 -2.18
C PHE A 83 1.34 25.27 -1.95
N PHE A 84 2.67 25.07 -2.06
CA PHE A 84 3.24 23.73 -1.96
C PHE A 84 2.99 23.09 -0.58
N PRO A 85 3.17 23.79 0.56
CA PRO A 85 2.83 23.23 1.87
C PRO A 85 1.34 23.03 2.13
N GLU A 86 0.50 23.87 1.52
CA GLU A 86 -0.96 23.79 1.64
C GLU A 86 -1.55 22.60 0.84
N GLN A 87 -0.80 22.02 -0.12
CA GLN A 87 -1.26 20.86 -0.88
C GLN A 87 -1.48 19.64 0.00
N ILE A 88 -2.66 19.02 -0.14
CA ILE A 88 -3.04 17.83 0.63
C ILE A 88 -2.18 16.61 0.26
N ALA A 89 -1.58 16.62 -0.95
CA ALA A 89 -0.67 15.60 -1.42
C ALA A 89 0.43 15.27 -0.40
N ASN A 90 1.01 16.28 0.26
CA ASN A 90 2.08 16.06 1.26
C ASN A 90 1.61 15.27 2.49
N LYS A 91 0.31 15.25 2.77
CA LYS A 91 -0.26 14.50 3.90
C LYS A 91 -0.70 13.09 3.50
N LEU A 92 -1.22 12.94 2.29
CA LEU A 92 -1.79 11.67 1.82
C LEU A 92 -0.74 10.71 1.22
N VAL A 93 0.27 11.24 0.52
CA VAL A 93 1.18 10.43 -0.31
C VAL A 93 2.65 10.82 -0.14
N GLY A 94 3.55 9.97 -0.63
CA GLY A 94 4.98 10.27 -0.64
C GLY A 94 5.32 11.32 -1.69
N VAL A 95 6.06 12.36 -1.31
CA VAL A 95 6.44 13.44 -2.22
C VAL A 95 7.94 13.39 -2.50
N GLN A 96 8.30 13.17 -3.77
CA GLN A 96 9.68 13.09 -4.23
C GLN A 96 9.91 14.03 -5.41
N PRO A 97 10.30 15.30 -5.16
CA PRO A 97 10.58 16.25 -6.22
C PRO A 97 11.64 15.76 -7.19
N LEU A 98 11.46 16.01 -8.49
CA LEU A 98 12.44 15.68 -9.52
C LEU A 98 13.45 16.82 -9.66
N THR A 99 14.73 16.50 -9.90
CA THR A 99 15.76 17.51 -10.23
C THR A 99 15.84 17.78 -11.75
N LEU A 100 15.29 16.87 -12.55
CA LEU A 100 15.29 16.91 -14.02
C LEU A 100 13.88 16.55 -14.54
N PRO A 101 13.54 16.86 -15.81
CA PRO A 101 12.21 16.55 -16.36
C PRO A 101 11.83 15.06 -16.32
N SER A 102 12.82 14.18 -16.27
CA SER A 102 12.70 12.73 -16.03
C SER A 102 13.60 12.35 -14.86
N GLY A 103 13.15 11.42 -14.02
CA GLY A 103 13.95 10.92 -12.90
C GLY A 103 13.57 9.50 -12.50
N LEU A 104 14.32 9.00 -11.52
CA LEU A 104 14.10 7.70 -10.92
C LEU A 104 13.40 7.90 -9.57
N VAL A 105 12.32 7.17 -9.34
CA VAL A 105 11.71 7.02 -8.02
C VAL A 105 12.25 5.74 -7.42
N PHE A 106 12.79 5.84 -6.22
CA PHE A 106 13.36 4.70 -5.51
C PHE A 106 12.35 4.17 -4.49
N TYR A 107 12.29 2.84 -4.38
CA TYR A 107 11.54 2.17 -3.34
C TYR A 107 12.32 0.95 -2.84
N LEU A 108 12.09 0.61 -1.58
CA LEU A 108 12.75 -0.50 -0.92
C LEU A 108 11.94 -1.77 -1.16
N ASP A 109 12.58 -2.80 -1.72
CA ASP A 109 12.00 -4.14 -1.82
C ASP A 109 12.95 -5.17 -1.23
N PHE A 110 12.42 -6.12 -0.47
CA PHE A 110 13.20 -7.21 0.07
C PHE A 110 12.85 -8.43 -0.76
N LYS A 111 13.84 -9.13 -1.31
CA LYS A 111 13.61 -10.28 -2.19
C LYS A 111 14.27 -11.53 -1.63
N TYR A 112 13.63 -12.68 -1.86
CA TYR A 112 14.28 -13.96 -1.60
C TYR A 112 15.39 -14.20 -2.62
N ASN A 113 16.58 -14.58 -2.16
CA ASN A 113 17.69 -14.90 -3.07
C ASN A 113 17.60 -16.36 -3.56
N THR A 114 17.15 -17.27 -2.70
CA THR A 114 17.08 -18.71 -2.99
C THR A 114 15.63 -19.21 -3.06
N SER A 115 15.31 -20.06 -4.05
CA SER A 115 14.00 -20.71 -4.14
C SER A 115 13.89 -21.84 -3.11
N ARG A 116 12.83 -21.85 -2.31
CA ARG A 116 12.59 -22.87 -1.28
C ARG A 116 11.11 -23.04 -0.96
N GLY A 117 10.59 -24.26 -1.09
CA GLY A 117 9.18 -24.56 -0.84
C GLY A 117 8.27 -23.70 -1.72
N THR A 118 7.42 -22.88 -1.11
CA THR A 118 6.51 -21.94 -1.79
C THR A 118 7.14 -20.59 -2.16
N PHE A 119 8.41 -20.35 -1.80
CA PHE A 119 9.11 -19.09 -2.07
C PHE A 119 10.00 -19.23 -3.29
N ASN A 120 9.81 -18.38 -4.30
CA ASN A 120 10.73 -18.35 -5.45
C ASN A 120 11.80 -17.27 -5.27
N SER A 121 13.00 -17.52 -5.81
CA SER A 121 14.03 -16.51 -5.95
C SER A 121 13.49 -15.29 -6.70
N SER A 122 13.93 -14.10 -6.29
CA SER A 122 13.52 -12.78 -6.81
C SER A 122 12.08 -12.37 -6.51
N GLU A 123 11.30 -13.17 -5.79
CA GLU A 123 10.00 -12.72 -5.26
C GLU A 123 10.18 -11.81 -4.05
N SER A 124 9.31 -10.80 -3.93
CA SER A 124 9.29 -9.91 -2.77
C SER A 124 8.89 -10.70 -1.51
N VAL A 125 9.62 -10.49 -0.42
CA VAL A 125 9.27 -10.93 0.94
C VAL A 125 7.92 -10.34 1.37
N TYR A 126 7.62 -9.15 0.86
CA TYR A 126 6.35 -8.46 1.04
C TYR A 126 5.41 -8.79 -0.11
N GLY A 127 4.97 -10.04 -0.17
CA GLY A 127 4.16 -10.58 -1.26
C GLY A 127 2.64 -10.53 -1.02
N ASN A 128 1.92 -10.28 -2.10
CA ASN A 128 0.48 -10.00 -2.22
C ASN A 128 -0.39 -11.23 -1.90
N PRO A 129 -1.23 -11.22 -0.84
CA PRO A 129 -2.21 -12.27 -0.67
C PRO A 129 -3.32 -12.10 -1.70
N LYS A 130 -3.35 -12.97 -2.71
CA LYS A 130 -4.54 -13.15 -3.56
C LYS A 130 -5.38 -14.27 -2.98
N GLY A 131 -6.64 -13.94 -2.63
CA GLY A 131 -7.72 -14.93 -2.47
C GLY A 131 -7.57 -15.88 -1.29
N ALA A 132 -7.38 -15.35 -0.08
CA ALA A 132 -7.31 -16.14 1.14
C ALA A 132 -8.66 -16.32 1.82
N SER A 133 -9.04 -17.58 2.06
CA SER A 133 -10.01 -17.94 3.10
C SER A 133 -9.31 -17.98 4.46
N LEU A 134 -9.95 -17.52 5.55
CA LEU A 134 -9.37 -17.68 6.91
C LEU A 134 -9.09 -19.17 7.22
N ALA A 135 -9.79 -20.07 6.55
CA ALA A 135 -9.67 -21.51 6.75
C ALA A 135 -8.29 -22.07 6.34
N ASP A 136 -7.58 -21.42 5.41
CA ASP A 136 -6.29 -21.90 4.88
C ASP A 136 -5.06 -21.32 5.61
N SER A 137 -5.15 -20.07 6.09
CA SER A 137 -4.00 -19.33 6.69
C SER A 137 -4.28 -18.75 8.07
N GLY A 138 -5.50 -18.84 8.61
CA GLY A 138 -5.90 -18.17 9.85
C GLY A 138 -5.88 -16.63 9.77
N ALA A 139 -5.69 -16.07 8.58
CA ALA A 139 -5.63 -14.64 8.31
C ALA A 139 -6.13 -14.33 6.90
N TYR A 140 -6.85 -13.22 6.71
CA TYR A 140 -7.28 -12.71 5.39
C TYR A 140 -6.13 -12.35 4.42
N ALA A 141 -4.88 -12.61 4.82
CA ALA A 141 -3.72 -12.65 3.96
C ALA A 141 -3.24 -14.10 3.86
N THR A 142 -3.24 -14.71 2.66
CA THR A 142 -2.50 -15.95 2.40
C THR A 142 -1.28 -15.70 1.54
N GLY A 143 -0.15 -16.30 1.90
CA GLY A 143 1.11 -16.14 1.16
C GLY A 143 2.06 -15.16 1.82
N GLY A 144 3.32 -15.17 1.36
CA GLY A 144 4.43 -14.46 2.01
C GLY A 144 4.98 -15.17 3.25
N LEU A 145 6.05 -14.63 3.83
CA LEU A 145 6.73 -15.21 5.02
C LEU A 145 5.83 -15.30 6.24
N TYR A 146 4.90 -14.36 6.35
CA TYR A 146 4.18 -14.06 7.57
C TYR A 146 2.94 -14.94 7.78
N ASP A 147 2.62 -15.78 6.81
CA ASP A 147 1.66 -16.85 6.99
C ASP A 147 2.24 -17.89 7.95
N LEU A 148 1.49 -18.28 8.99
CA LEU A 148 1.95 -19.24 10.02
C LEU A 148 2.35 -20.60 9.42
N LYS A 149 1.89 -20.87 8.20
CA LYS A 149 2.15 -22.08 7.44
C LYS A 149 3.50 -22.08 6.70
N ASN A 150 4.17 -20.94 6.58
CA ASN A 150 5.40 -20.82 5.81
C ASN A 150 6.62 -20.65 6.72
N ALA A 151 7.73 -21.28 6.35
CA ALA A 151 8.99 -21.16 7.07
C ALA A 151 10.15 -21.10 6.08
N TYR A 152 10.57 -19.89 5.71
CA TYR A 152 11.69 -19.70 4.77
C TYR A 152 13.02 -20.17 5.35
N SER A 153 13.22 -20.09 6.67
CA SER A 153 14.46 -20.50 7.34
C SER A 153 14.51 -22.01 7.68
N LYS A 154 13.37 -22.70 7.78
CA LYS A 154 13.32 -24.14 8.08
C LYS A 154 13.35 -25.00 6.82
N TYR A 155 13.99 -26.17 6.90
CA TYR A 155 14.00 -27.14 5.81
C TYR A 155 12.66 -27.85 5.73
N ILE A 156 12.18 -27.99 4.50
CA ILE A 156 10.95 -28.69 4.20
C ILE A 156 11.31 -29.82 3.24
N ALA A 157 10.94 -31.04 3.60
CA ALA A 157 11.13 -32.22 2.76
C ALA A 157 9.79 -32.53 2.07
N ALA A 158 9.84 -32.61 0.74
CA ALA A 158 8.73 -33.08 -0.07
C ALA A 158 8.80 -34.60 -0.21
N GLU A 159 7.70 -35.29 0.06
CA GLU A 159 7.55 -36.73 -0.12
C GLU A 159 6.35 -37.02 -1.03
N THR A 160 6.55 -37.93 -1.99
CA THR A 160 5.52 -38.39 -2.91
C THR A 160 5.08 -39.80 -2.51
N GLY A 161 3.82 -39.96 -2.11
CA GLY A 161 3.16 -41.28 -2.12
C GLY A 161 2.81 -41.89 -0.77
N SER A 162 1.98 -41.23 0.02
CA SER A 162 1.27 -41.91 1.13
C SER A 162 -0.14 -42.30 0.70
N THR A 163 -0.58 -43.53 1.01
CA THR A 163 -1.97 -43.98 0.78
C THR A 163 -2.86 -43.54 1.94
N CYS A 164 -3.96 -42.84 1.67
CA CYS A 164 -4.90 -42.49 2.72
C CYS A 164 -5.79 -43.68 3.13
N ILE A 165 -6.23 -43.70 4.39
CA ILE A 165 -6.94 -44.86 4.95
C ILE A 165 -8.46 -44.69 4.85
N THR A 166 -9.02 -43.52 5.18
CA THR A 166 -10.48 -43.25 5.12
C THR A 166 -10.79 -41.73 5.07
N GLY A 167 -11.79 -41.32 4.27
CA GLY A 167 -12.36 -39.96 4.28
C GLY A 167 -13.78 -39.93 4.85
N THR A 168 -14.03 -39.21 5.96
CA THR A 168 -15.38 -39.08 6.58
C THR A 168 -15.75 -37.60 6.76
N THR A 169 -17.04 -37.28 6.87
CA THR A 169 -17.53 -35.91 7.16
C THR A 169 -17.01 -35.41 8.51
N ALA A 170 -16.42 -34.21 8.53
CA ALA A 170 -15.95 -33.55 9.75
C ALA A 170 -17.10 -32.82 10.45
N THR A 171 -17.04 -32.72 11.78
CA THR A 171 -18.00 -31.90 12.54
C THR A 171 -17.48 -30.49 12.73
N TRP A 172 -18.37 -29.53 13.00
CA TRP A 172 -18.01 -28.14 13.32
C TRP A 172 -17.03 -28.01 14.51
N LYS A 173 -17.09 -28.95 15.45
CA LYS A 173 -16.14 -29.04 16.56
C LYS A 173 -14.74 -29.41 16.10
N ASP A 174 -14.61 -30.22 15.05
CA ASP A 174 -13.31 -30.69 14.57
C ASP A 174 -12.50 -29.57 13.92
N VAL A 175 -13.16 -28.61 13.29
CA VAL A 175 -12.59 -27.39 12.70
C VAL A 175 -12.68 -26.17 13.61
N SER A 176 -12.82 -26.39 14.92
CA SER A 176 -12.80 -25.33 15.95
C SER A 176 -13.82 -24.19 15.73
N PHE A 177 -14.95 -24.48 15.07
CA PHE A 177 -15.96 -23.49 14.71
C PHE A 177 -15.41 -22.32 13.87
N ASP A 178 -14.52 -22.62 12.93
CA ASP A 178 -13.94 -21.61 12.03
C ASP A 178 -15.01 -20.96 11.15
N PRO A 179 -15.26 -19.63 11.29
CA PRO A 179 -16.29 -18.94 10.52
C PRO A 179 -16.02 -18.90 9.02
N ALA A 180 -14.77 -19.07 8.56
CA ALA A 180 -14.50 -19.10 7.11
C ALA A 180 -14.93 -20.39 6.42
N LEU A 181 -15.37 -21.40 7.17
CA LEU A 181 -15.91 -22.64 6.63
C LEU A 181 -17.45 -22.64 6.62
N GLU A 182 -18.10 -21.52 6.93
CA GLU A 182 -19.56 -21.38 6.93
C GLU A 182 -20.15 -21.71 5.55
N GLY A 183 -21.09 -22.67 5.53
CA GLY A 183 -21.71 -23.18 4.30
C GLY A 183 -20.85 -24.14 3.48
N VAL A 184 -19.60 -24.42 3.88
CA VAL A 184 -18.68 -25.31 3.17
C VAL A 184 -18.68 -26.70 3.81
N THR A 185 -18.82 -27.75 3.00
CA THR A 185 -18.71 -29.13 3.50
C THR A 185 -17.24 -29.49 3.71
N VAL A 186 -16.88 -29.80 4.96
CA VAL A 186 -15.52 -30.21 5.33
C VAL A 186 -15.47 -31.71 5.60
N LYS A 187 -14.47 -32.37 5.06
CA LYS A 187 -14.16 -33.79 5.31
C LYS A 187 -12.78 -33.91 5.94
N TYR A 188 -12.51 -35.02 6.62
CA TYR A 188 -11.18 -35.32 7.11
C TYR A 188 -10.64 -36.61 6.50
N VAL A 189 -9.32 -36.66 6.34
CA VAL A 189 -8.56 -37.79 5.79
C VAL A 189 -7.46 -38.13 6.77
N ASP A 190 -7.36 -39.41 7.15
CA ASP A 190 -6.31 -39.90 8.05
C ASP A 190 -5.20 -40.60 7.25
N VAL A 191 -3.95 -40.20 7.52
CA VAL A 191 -2.72 -40.82 6.99
C VAL A 191 -1.92 -41.37 8.15
N LYS A 192 -1.53 -42.63 8.07
CA LYS A 192 -0.69 -43.26 9.09
C LYS A 192 0.76 -42.81 8.92
N VAL A 193 1.40 -42.39 10.01
CA VAL A 193 2.79 -41.88 9.96
C VAL A 193 3.78 -42.93 9.48
N ALA A 194 3.52 -44.20 9.76
CA ALA A 194 4.37 -45.31 9.31
C ALA A 194 4.32 -45.55 7.79
N ASP A 195 3.26 -45.08 7.11
CA ASP A 195 3.07 -45.27 5.67
C ASP A 195 3.68 -44.11 4.87
N ILE A 196 4.24 -43.10 5.55
CA ILE A 196 4.96 -41.98 4.93
C ILE A 196 6.33 -42.49 4.47
N SER A 197 6.59 -42.37 3.17
CA SER A 197 7.89 -42.73 2.60
C SER A 197 9.01 -41.92 3.26
N THR A 198 10.13 -42.59 3.53
CA THR A 198 11.36 -41.98 4.06
C THR A 198 12.49 -41.98 3.02
N ALA A 199 12.18 -42.35 1.78
CA ALA A 199 13.17 -42.58 0.72
C ALA A 199 13.85 -41.28 0.25
N ASN A 200 13.18 -40.13 0.38
CA ASN A 200 13.71 -38.82 -0.02
C ASN A 200 13.94 -37.88 1.17
N LYS A 201 13.93 -38.41 2.39
CA LYS A 201 14.11 -37.57 3.58
C LYS A 201 15.48 -36.90 3.54
N ARG A 202 15.46 -35.58 3.64
CA ARG A 202 16.66 -34.73 3.78
C ARG A 202 16.98 -34.43 5.25
N GLY A 203 16.09 -34.82 6.16
CA GLY A 203 16.21 -34.70 7.60
C GLY A 203 15.04 -35.43 8.27
N ASP A 204 15.09 -35.62 9.58
CA ASP A 204 13.98 -36.24 10.30
C ASP A 204 12.74 -35.32 10.32
N PHE A 205 11.55 -35.88 10.08
CA PHE A 205 10.29 -35.14 10.12
C PHE A 205 9.94 -34.63 11.52
N ASP A 206 9.44 -33.39 11.61
CA ASP A 206 8.94 -32.80 12.85
C ASP A 206 7.44 -33.05 13.00
N PHE A 207 7.08 -34.06 13.79
CA PHE A 207 5.69 -34.35 14.18
C PHE A 207 5.29 -33.70 15.52
N SER A 208 6.04 -32.71 16.01
CA SER A 208 5.61 -31.93 17.18
C SER A 208 4.28 -31.21 16.87
N PRO A 209 3.50 -30.81 17.89
CA PRO A 209 2.27 -30.05 17.68
C PRO A 209 2.44 -28.79 16.82
N ASN A 210 3.64 -28.22 16.78
CA ASN A 210 3.98 -27.06 15.95
C ASN A 210 4.38 -27.46 14.52
N GLY A 211 5.14 -28.56 14.36
CA GLY A 211 5.51 -29.09 13.04
C GLY A 211 4.31 -29.59 12.24
N VAL A 212 3.34 -30.22 12.91
CA VAL A 212 2.13 -30.77 12.27
C VAL A 212 1.26 -29.69 11.61
N LYS A 213 1.17 -28.51 12.20
CA LYS A 213 0.44 -27.36 11.63
C LYS A 213 1.13 -26.74 10.42
N GLN A 214 2.42 -27.02 10.25
CA GLN A 214 3.23 -26.56 9.12
C GLN A 214 3.25 -27.58 7.97
N ILE A 215 2.64 -28.76 8.12
CA ILE A 215 2.56 -29.74 7.04
C ILE A 215 1.61 -29.21 5.96
N LYS A 216 2.06 -29.25 4.70
CA LYS A 216 1.18 -29.06 3.54
C LYS A 216 0.86 -30.45 2.98
N ALA A 217 -0.41 -30.69 2.67
CA ALA A 217 -0.86 -31.93 2.07
C ALA A 217 -1.73 -31.62 0.85
N ILE A 218 -1.38 -32.23 -0.28
CA ILE A 218 -2.21 -32.24 -1.49
C ILE A 218 -2.75 -33.66 -1.63
N ILE A 219 -4.07 -33.79 -1.63
CA ILE A 219 -4.75 -35.08 -1.70
C ILE A 219 -5.31 -35.23 -3.11
N THR A 220 -4.86 -36.26 -3.82
CA THR A 220 -5.30 -36.58 -5.17
C THR A 220 -6.17 -37.82 -5.13
N GLY A 221 -7.48 -37.63 -5.38
CA GLY A 221 -8.45 -38.71 -5.55
C GLY A 221 -8.64 -39.10 -7.02
N ALA A 222 -9.58 -40.00 -7.28
CA ALA A 222 -9.88 -40.47 -8.64
C ALA A 222 -10.53 -39.41 -9.55
N SER A 223 -11.17 -38.39 -8.99
CA SER A 223 -11.94 -37.37 -9.70
C SER A 223 -11.43 -35.93 -9.55
N GLY A 224 -10.38 -35.69 -8.76
CA GLY A 224 -9.88 -34.34 -8.49
C GLY A 224 -8.74 -34.26 -7.46
N THR A 225 -8.14 -33.07 -7.36
CA THR A 225 -7.09 -32.71 -6.38
C THR A 225 -7.63 -31.69 -5.38
N ALA A 226 -7.35 -31.87 -4.10
CA ALA A 226 -7.74 -30.91 -3.07
C ALA A 226 -6.59 -30.62 -2.09
N GLU A 227 -6.49 -29.37 -1.66
CA GLU A 227 -5.50 -28.94 -0.67
C GLU A 227 -6.08 -29.05 0.75
N ALA A 228 -5.27 -29.53 1.69
CA ALA A 228 -5.67 -29.64 3.08
C ALA A 228 -5.66 -28.27 3.78
N LEU A 229 -6.68 -28.04 4.61
CA LEU A 229 -6.80 -26.93 5.56
C LEU A 229 -5.75 -27.09 6.67
N ARG A 230 -4.61 -26.43 6.48
CA ARG A 230 -3.40 -26.65 7.30
C ARG A 230 -3.60 -26.28 8.77
N LEU A 231 -4.34 -25.20 9.05
CA LEU A 231 -4.63 -24.74 10.42
C LEU A 231 -5.27 -25.82 11.30
N HIS A 232 -6.11 -26.65 10.69
CA HIS A 232 -6.90 -27.66 11.41
C HIS A 232 -6.22 -29.03 11.44
N THR A 233 -5.03 -29.20 10.84
CA THR A 233 -4.32 -30.48 10.81
C THR A 233 -3.96 -30.94 12.23
N LYS A 234 -4.25 -32.21 12.55
CA LYS A 234 -4.04 -32.79 13.89
C LYS A 234 -3.17 -34.03 13.82
N TYR A 235 -2.34 -34.21 14.85
CA TYR A 235 -1.64 -35.45 15.12
C TYR A 235 -2.32 -36.15 16.30
N PHE A 236 -2.60 -37.44 16.14
CA PHE A 236 -3.16 -38.24 17.22
C PHE A 236 -2.62 -39.67 17.18
N VAL A 237 -2.63 -40.32 18.34
CA VAL A 237 -2.20 -41.72 18.49
C VAL A 237 -3.43 -42.54 18.85
N SER A 238 -3.65 -43.64 18.14
CA SER A 238 -4.71 -44.60 18.45
C SER A 238 -4.10 -46.00 18.53
N GLY A 239 -4.08 -46.56 19.74
CA GLY A 239 -3.35 -47.78 20.04
C GLY A 239 -1.84 -47.62 19.81
N SER A 240 -1.23 -48.52 19.05
CA SER A 240 0.19 -48.50 18.71
C SER A 240 0.54 -47.66 17.47
N ASN A 241 -0.46 -47.11 16.77
CA ASN A 241 -0.27 -46.40 15.51
C ASN A 241 -0.47 -44.89 15.69
N ALA A 242 0.38 -44.09 15.04
CA ALA A 242 0.27 -42.65 14.95
C ALA A 242 -0.34 -42.21 13.61
N TYR A 243 -1.22 -41.22 13.65
CA TYR A 243 -1.96 -40.73 12.49
C TYR A 243 -1.90 -39.20 12.39
N LEU A 244 -1.84 -38.71 11.15
CA LEU A 244 -2.07 -37.32 10.78
C LEU A 244 -3.47 -37.21 10.19
N ARG A 245 -4.28 -36.31 10.75
CA ARG A 245 -5.61 -35.97 10.26
C ARG A 245 -5.54 -34.66 9.51
N PHE A 246 -5.84 -34.71 8.22
CA PHE A 246 -5.97 -33.55 7.35
C PHE A 246 -7.44 -33.23 7.12
N PHE A 247 -7.81 -31.95 7.10
CA PHE A 247 -9.16 -31.50 6.78
C PHE A 247 -9.17 -30.91 5.38
N VAL A 248 -10.23 -31.13 4.61
CA VAL A 248 -10.34 -30.65 3.23
C VAL A 248 -11.71 -30.04 3.02
N ALA A 249 -11.74 -28.81 2.50
CA ALA A 249 -12.94 -28.15 2.02
C ALA A 249 -13.22 -28.57 0.57
N SER A 250 -13.88 -29.71 0.38
CA SER A 250 -14.24 -30.18 -0.96
C SER A 250 -15.52 -31.02 -0.95
N SER A 251 -16.25 -30.99 -2.06
CA SER A 251 -17.37 -31.89 -2.31
C SER A 251 -16.92 -33.33 -2.60
N ASP A 252 -15.67 -33.49 -3.06
CA ASP A 252 -15.12 -34.76 -3.54
C ASP A 252 -15.04 -35.83 -2.45
N THR A 253 -15.24 -37.08 -2.84
CA THR A 253 -15.10 -38.25 -1.96
C THR A 253 -13.71 -38.84 -2.10
N PHE A 254 -12.92 -38.81 -1.02
CA PHE A 254 -11.61 -39.45 -0.96
C PHE A 254 -11.76 -40.87 -0.41
N ALA A 255 -11.38 -41.87 -1.21
CA ALA A 255 -11.46 -43.28 -0.86
C ALA A 255 -10.12 -43.80 -0.32
N SER A 256 -10.15 -44.93 0.39
CA SER A 256 -8.95 -45.65 0.81
C SER A 256 -8.05 -45.93 -0.40
N GLY A 257 -6.76 -45.60 -0.30
CA GLY A 257 -5.80 -45.72 -1.39
C GLY A 257 -5.62 -44.49 -2.27
N SER A 258 -6.27 -43.36 -1.98
CA SER A 258 -5.96 -42.09 -2.66
C SER A 258 -4.53 -41.63 -2.35
N HIS A 259 -3.88 -40.97 -3.31
CA HIS A 259 -2.50 -40.50 -3.17
C HIS A 259 -2.45 -39.18 -2.40
N VAL A 260 -1.60 -39.13 -1.39
CA VAL A 260 -1.29 -37.90 -0.65
C VAL A 260 0.16 -37.52 -0.90
N GLU A 261 0.35 -36.32 -1.42
CA GLU A 261 1.65 -35.65 -1.48
C GLU A 261 1.81 -34.79 -0.23
N LEU A 262 2.91 -34.99 0.48
CA LEU A 262 3.16 -34.35 1.77
C LEU A 262 4.43 -33.52 1.68
N GLU A 263 4.34 -32.29 2.17
CA GLU A 263 5.47 -31.41 2.36
C GLU A 263 5.57 -31.13 3.88
N ILE A 264 6.60 -31.71 4.51
CA ILE A 264 6.73 -31.79 5.98
C ILE A 264 8.00 -31.03 6.42
N PRO A 265 7.92 -30.16 7.45
CA PRO A 265 9.12 -29.54 8.01
C PRO A 265 10.01 -30.60 8.67
N CYS A 266 11.33 -30.52 8.46
CA CYS A 266 12.26 -31.37 9.18
C CYS A 266 12.79 -30.67 10.43
N LYS A 267 13.05 -31.44 11.50
CA LYS A 267 13.75 -30.94 12.68
C LYS A 267 15.23 -30.74 12.35
N ALA A 268 15.83 -29.69 12.91
CA ALA A 268 17.28 -29.56 12.93
C ALA A 268 17.83 -30.65 13.89
N THR A 269 18.20 -31.79 13.34
CA THR A 269 18.80 -32.90 14.10
C THR A 269 20.27 -33.02 13.74
N THR A 270 21.11 -33.19 14.75
CA THR A 270 22.57 -33.38 14.70
C THR A 270 23.02 -34.67 14.00
N ALA A 271 22.10 -35.46 13.44
CA ALA A 271 22.38 -36.74 12.84
C ALA A 271 22.33 -36.66 11.31
N TYR A 272 23.49 -36.97 10.73
CA TYR A 272 23.74 -37.08 9.29
C TYR A 272 22.81 -38.09 8.64
N SER A 273 21.72 -37.59 8.07
CA SER A 273 21.08 -38.28 6.95
C SER A 273 20.68 -37.23 5.92
N ASN A 274 21.48 -37.15 4.86
CA ASN A 274 21.22 -36.42 3.61
C ASN A 274 21.18 -34.88 3.69
N GLY A 275 22.31 -34.26 4.06
CA GLY A 275 22.69 -32.93 3.51
C GLY A 275 22.02 -31.70 4.13
N VAL A 276 21.53 -31.78 5.37
CA VAL A 276 20.85 -30.65 6.02
C VAL A 276 21.49 -30.34 7.37
N ASN A 277 22.63 -29.64 7.34
CA ASN A 277 23.23 -29.03 8.52
C ASN A 277 23.19 -27.50 8.33
N LEU A 278 22.70 -26.76 9.34
CA LEU A 278 22.86 -25.30 9.46
C LEU A 278 24.10 -24.93 10.27
N THR A 279 24.85 -25.93 10.71
CA THR A 279 26.03 -25.84 11.57
C THR A 279 27.25 -26.36 10.81
N ASP A 280 28.40 -25.77 11.12
CA ASP A 280 29.70 -26.11 10.54
C ASP A 280 29.97 -27.64 10.59
N PRO A 281 30.28 -28.28 9.45
CA PRO A 281 30.57 -29.71 9.37
C PRO A 281 31.74 -30.17 10.26
N TRP A 282 32.63 -29.27 10.67
CA TRP A 282 33.82 -29.60 11.49
C TRP A 282 33.52 -30.00 12.94
N GLN A 283 32.33 -29.70 13.48
CA GLN A 283 32.03 -29.95 14.89
C GLN A 283 31.39 -31.33 15.19
N SER A 284 31.07 -32.17 14.19
CA SER A 284 30.27 -33.37 14.47
C SER A 284 30.62 -34.68 13.74
N SER A 285 31.63 -34.74 12.86
CA SER A 285 32.19 -36.04 12.41
C SER A 285 33.60 -35.93 11.82
N PHE A 286 34.47 -36.90 12.14
CA PHE A 286 35.83 -37.05 11.60
C PHE A 286 35.86 -37.69 10.19
N SER A 287 34.76 -37.67 9.44
CA SER A 287 34.68 -38.20 8.09
C SER A 287 34.60 -37.04 7.10
N PRO A 288 35.54 -36.91 6.13
CA PRO A 288 35.49 -35.83 5.16
C PRO A 288 34.28 -36.04 4.25
N ILE A 289 33.28 -35.17 4.37
CA ILE A 289 32.26 -35.01 3.33
C ILE A 289 32.88 -34.07 2.29
N GLU A 290 32.89 -34.47 1.01
CA GLU A 290 33.30 -33.58 -0.08
C GLU A 290 32.21 -32.50 -0.28
N ASN A 291 32.55 -31.24 0.01
CA ASN A 291 31.69 -30.04 -0.11
C ASN A 291 30.30 -30.08 0.55
N PRO A 292 30.19 -30.19 1.89
CA PRO A 292 28.97 -29.84 2.61
C PRO A 292 28.89 -28.32 2.79
N GLU A 293 28.70 -27.55 1.72
CA GLU A 293 28.29 -26.16 1.89
C GLU A 293 26.84 -26.16 2.40
N PRO A 294 26.57 -25.66 3.62
CA PRO A 294 25.20 -25.56 4.11
C PRO A 294 24.44 -24.57 3.23
N VAL A 295 23.38 -25.03 2.55
CA VAL A 295 22.52 -24.17 1.73
C VAL A 295 21.67 -23.29 2.64
N ILE A 296 22.23 -22.17 3.08
CA ILE A 296 21.57 -21.21 3.96
C ILE A 296 20.64 -20.33 3.11
N PRO A 297 19.37 -20.17 3.51
CA PRO A 297 18.47 -19.23 2.84
C PRO A 297 18.91 -17.79 3.04
N GLU A 298 18.89 -17.02 1.96
CA GLU A 298 19.32 -15.62 1.95
C GLU A 298 18.16 -14.71 1.56
N ILE A 299 18.07 -13.56 2.20
CA ILE A 299 17.15 -12.47 1.86
C ILE A 299 18.02 -11.28 1.48
N ASP A 300 17.82 -10.78 0.26
CA ASP A 300 18.53 -9.62 -0.24
C ASP A 300 17.67 -8.36 -0.04
N LEU A 301 18.33 -7.29 0.39
CA LEU A 301 17.79 -5.94 0.30
C LEU A 301 18.08 -5.41 -1.10
N ASP A 302 17.03 -5.15 -1.89
CA ASP A 302 17.17 -4.58 -3.23
C ASP A 302 16.52 -3.18 -3.26
N ILE A 303 17.30 -2.19 -3.69
CA ILE A 303 16.77 -0.85 -3.95
C ILE A 303 16.39 -0.81 -5.41
N THR A 304 15.09 -0.98 -5.67
CA THR A 304 14.54 -0.92 -7.01
C THR A 304 14.15 0.51 -7.36
N SER A 305 14.37 0.88 -8.62
CA SER A 305 14.05 2.19 -9.16
C SER A 305 12.99 2.07 -10.26
N ARG A 306 12.13 3.07 -10.36
CA ARG A 306 11.15 3.22 -11.45
C ARG A 306 11.37 4.56 -12.14
N THR A 307 11.54 4.52 -13.45
CA THR A 307 11.64 5.75 -14.27
C THR A 307 10.28 6.42 -14.37
N ILE A 308 10.24 7.71 -14.09
CA ILE A 308 9.05 8.56 -14.26
C ILE A 308 9.41 9.80 -15.07
N VAL A 309 8.42 10.29 -15.82
CA VAL A 309 8.56 11.48 -16.67
C VAL A 309 7.50 12.49 -16.28
N SER A 310 7.90 13.76 -16.17
CA SER A 310 6.99 14.85 -15.82
C SER A 310 6.08 15.23 -16.98
N GLU A 311 4.78 15.27 -16.69
CA GLU A 311 3.77 15.75 -17.62
C GLU A 311 3.45 17.23 -17.33
N PRO A 312 3.25 18.05 -18.38
CA PRO A 312 2.81 19.43 -18.18
C PRO A 312 1.28 19.50 -17.98
N ARG A 313 0.84 20.43 -17.12
CA ARG A 313 -0.53 20.97 -17.09
C ARG A 313 -0.46 22.47 -17.36
N LYS A 314 -1.40 22.99 -18.14
CA LYS A 314 -1.40 24.40 -18.57
C LYS A 314 -2.82 24.95 -18.53
N LEU A 315 -2.97 26.15 -17.97
CA LEU A 315 -4.20 26.92 -18.06
C LEU A 315 -3.92 28.29 -18.66
N LYS A 316 -4.89 28.84 -19.39
CA LYS A 316 -4.83 30.20 -19.91
C LYS A 316 -6.10 30.94 -19.55
N ALA A 317 -5.95 32.19 -19.14
CA ALA A 317 -7.05 33.13 -19.04
C ALA A 317 -6.91 34.23 -20.09
N LYS A 318 -8.07 34.68 -20.56
CA LYS A 318 -8.24 35.89 -21.34
C LYS A 318 -9.25 36.75 -20.61
N TRP A 319 -8.99 38.04 -20.52
CA TRP A 319 -9.96 39.01 -20.03
C TRP A 319 -10.00 40.19 -21.00
N THR A 320 -11.10 40.95 -20.98
CA THR A 320 -11.23 42.15 -21.82
C THR A 320 -10.70 43.36 -21.05
N PRO A 321 -9.99 44.28 -21.71
CA PRO A 321 -9.45 45.47 -21.06
C PRO A 321 -10.57 46.37 -20.51
N GLU A 322 -11.76 46.38 -21.13
CA GLU A 322 -12.94 47.11 -20.65
C GLU A 322 -13.40 46.59 -19.29
N VAL A 323 -13.48 45.26 -19.12
CA VAL A 323 -13.89 44.65 -17.84
C VAL A 323 -12.85 44.90 -16.76
N ALA A 324 -11.56 44.93 -17.10
CA ALA A 324 -10.52 45.27 -16.13
C ALA A 324 -10.61 46.74 -15.68
N GLN A 325 -10.91 47.66 -16.61
CA GLN A 325 -11.13 49.07 -16.29
C GLN A 325 -12.38 49.26 -15.42
N ASP A 326 -13.49 48.62 -15.77
CA ASP A 326 -14.74 48.68 -15.01
C ASP A 326 -14.55 48.10 -13.59
N LEU A 327 -13.88 46.96 -13.46
CA LEU A 327 -13.62 46.32 -12.17
C LEU A 327 -12.71 47.18 -11.28
N SER A 328 -11.71 47.84 -11.88
CA SER A 328 -10.84 48.77 -11.17
C SER A 328 -11.58 50.03 -10.74
N ALA A 329 -12.41 50.61 -11.62
CA ALA A 329 -13.13 51.85 -11.36
C ALA A 329 -14.24 51.70 -10.31
N TYR A 330 -15.01 50.60 -10.33
CA TYR A 330 -16.14 50.40 -9.41
C TYR A 330 -15.77 49.61 -8.16
N HIS A 331 -14.89 48.60 -8.27
CA HIS A 331 -14.61 47.68 -7.17
C HIS A 331 -13.21 47.85 -6.57
N ASN A 332 -12.35 48.70 -7.12
CA ASN A 332 -10.94 48.85 -6.70
C ASN A 332 -10.19 47.50 -6.68
N ILE A 333 -10.59 46.58 -7.58
CA ILE A 333 -9.97 45.26 -7.74
C ILE A 333 -9.24 45.25 -9.08
N ASP A 334 -7.98 44.84 -9.06
CA ASP A 334 -7.22 44.59 -10.28
C ASP A 334 -7.64 43.26 -10.90
N GLY A 335 -8.22 43.32 -12.10
CA GLY A 335 -8.67 42.16 -12.85
C GLY A 335 -7.55 41.17 -13.18
N GLU A 336 -6.32 41.65 -13.41
CA GLU A 336 -5.18 40.76 -13.69
C GLU A 336 -4.82 39.92 -12.45
N VAL A 337 -4.76 40.58 -11.29
CA VAL A 337 -4.41 39.93 -10.02
C VAL A 337 -5.47 38.90 -9.62
N MET A 338 -6.75 39.23 -9.81
CA MET A 338 -7.86 38.31 -9.52
C MET A 338 -7.80 37.06 -10.39
N VAL A 339 -7.63 37.21 -11.70
CA VAL A 339 -7.53 36.09 -12.64
C VAL A 339 -6.30 35.22 -12.35
N THR A 340 -5.15 35.85 -12.08
CA THR A 340 -3.92 35.18 -11.68
C THR A 340 -4.12 34.29 -10.44
N LYS A 341 -4.82 34.83 -9.43
CA LYS A 341 -5.11 34.12 -8.18
C LYS A 341 -6.01 32.91 -8.44
N ILE A 342 -7.11 33.08 -9.18
CA ILE A 342 -8.06 32.01 -9.48
C ILE A 342 -7.39 30.89 -10.29
N LEU A 343 -6.55 31.24 -11.28
CA LEU A 343 -5.81 30.24 -12.05
C LEU A 343 -4.89 29.39 -11.16
N SER A 344 -4.13 30.03 -10.27
CA SER A 344 -3.19 29.34 -9.37
C SER A 344 -3.91 28.41 -8.39
N GLU A 345 -5.05 28.86 -7.89
CA GLU A 345 -5.93 28.07 -7.03
C GLU A 345 -6.53 26.87 -7.78
N TYR A 346 -6.98 27.06 -9.03
CA TYR A 346 -7.54 25.98 -9.85
C TYR A 346 -6.53 24.88 -10.17
N VAL A 347 -5.28 25.22 -10.52
CA VAL A 347 -4.22 24.22 -10.76
C VAL A 347 -3.95 23.38 -9.51
N SER A 348 -3.95 24.01 -8.34
CA SER A 348 -3.73 23.29 -7.08
C SER A 348 -4.84 22.28 -6.82
N TYR A 349 -6.10 22.69 -7.01
CA TYR A 349 -7.25 21.79 -6.87
C TYR A 349 -7.30 20.68 -7.91
N GLU A 350 -6.86 20.97 -9.14
CA GLU A 350 -6.77 19.96 -10.19
C GLU A 350 -5.76 18.86 -9.82
N ILE A 351 -4.59 19.24 -9.29
CA ILE A 351 -3.57 18.30 -8.79
C ILE A 351 -4.13 17.42 -7.67
N ASP A 352 -4.75 18.03 -6.66
CA ASP A 352 -5.29 17.30 -5.51
C ASP A 352 -6.38 16.31 -5.94
N ARG A 353 -7.26 16.73 -6.86
CA ARG A 353 -8.33 15.89 -7.39
C ARG A 353 -7.81 14.74 -8.25
N GLU A 354 -6.76 14.98 -9.03
CA GLU A 354 -6.10 13.95 -9.83
C GLU A 354 -5.49 12.88 -8.92
N ILE A 355 -4.77 13.27 -7.87
CA ILE A 355 -4.18 12.34 -6.89
C ILE A 355 -5.26 11.53 -6.19
N ILE A 356 -6.30 12.16 -5.66
CA ILE A 356 -7.40 11.43 -4.99
C ILE A 356 -8.12 10.49 -5.97
N GLY A 357 -8.32 10.93 -7.21
CA GLY A 357 -8.89 10.10 -8.27
C GLY A 357 -8.04 8.87 -8.56
N ASP A 358 -6.73 9.00 -8.56
CA ASP A 358 -5.83 7.86 -8.74
C ASP A 358 -5.86 6.92 -7.55
N LEU A 359 -5.82 7.45 -6.32
CA LEU A 359 -5.91 6.66 -5.09
C LEU A 359 -7.22 5.89 -5.00
N LEU A 360 -8.34 6.48 -5.41
CA LEU A 360 -9.64 5.84 -5.34
C LEU A 360 -9.86 4.77 -6.42
N PHE A 361 -9.34 4.98 -7.63
CA PHE A 361 -9.58 4.10 -8.77
C PHE A 361 -8.36 3.27 -9.17
N VAL A 362 -7.25 3.37 -8.43
CA VAL A 362 -5.97 2.68 -8.68
C VAL A 362 -5.50 2.90 -10.13
N ARG A 363 -5.47 4.16 -10.55
CA ARG A 363 -5.04 4.55 -11.92
C ARG A 363 -3.51 4.65 -12.01
N ASN A 364 -2.91 4.36 -13.16
CA ASN A 364 -1.44 4.36 -13.36
C ASN A 364 -0.67 3.30 -12.57
N VAL A 365 -1.31 2.19 -12.25
CA VAL A 365 -0.59 0.97 -11.91
C VAL A 365 -0.03 0.36 -13.18
N ASP A 366 1.20 -0.12 -13.12
CA ASP A 366 1.80 -0.88 -14.21
C ASP A 366 1.04 -2.21 -14.36
N SER A 367 0.52 -2.51 -15.55
CA SER A 367 -0.18 -3.76 -15.85
C SER A 367 0.68 -5.01 -15.64
N THR A 368 2.00 -4.85 -15.62
CA THR A 368 2.98 -5.93 -15.40
C THR A 368 3.25 -6.19 -13.91
N SER A 369 2.83 -5.27 -13.03
CA SER A 369 3.05 -5.38 -11.58
C SER A 369 2.09 -6.39 -10.95
N SER A 370 2.60 -7.20 -10.02
CA SER A 370 1.80 -8.14 -9.22
C SER A 370 0.76 -7.45 -8.32
N TYR A 371 0.81 -6.12 -8.18
CA TYR A 371 -0.03 -5.32 -7.30
C TYR A 371 -1.03 -4.48 -8.12
N THR A 372 -2.25 -4.99 -8.34
CA THR A 372 -3.25 -4.37 -9.23
C THR A 372 -4.50 -3.81 -8.55
N SER A 373 -4.62 -3.95 -7.23
CA SER A 373 -5.83 -3.58 -6.48
C SER A 373 -5.48 -3.02 -5.11
N HIS A 374 -6.45 -2.37 -4.47
CA HIS A 374 -6.37 -1.97 -3.06
C HIS A 374 -6.08 -3.16 -2.13
N ALA A 375 -5.67 -2.83 -0.91
CA ALA A 375 -5.43 -3.81 0.15
C ALA A 375 -6.69 -4.61 0.50
N ALA A 376 -7.79 -3.90 0.69
CA ALA A 376 -9.10 -4.45 0.97
C ALA A 376 -10.18 -3.47 0.53
N ASP A 377 -11.23 -4.00 -0.07
CA ASP A 377 -12.46 -3.29 -0.39
C ASP A 377 -13.57 -3.91 0.46
N PHE A 378 -13.95 -3.24 1.53
CA PHE A 378 -14.97 -3.75 2.46
C PHE A 378 -16.30 -3.03 2.30
N TYR A 379 -17.38 -3.71 2.70
CA TYR A 379 -18.74 -3.20 2.62
C TYR A 379 -19.34 -3.01 4.01
N TRP A 380 -20.08 -1.92 4.20
CA TRP A 380 -20.84 -1.62 5.42
C TRP A 380 -22.22 -1.06 5.07
N SER A 381 -23.23 -1.28 5.90
CA SER A 381 -24.59 -0.77 5.65
C SER A 381 -24.99 0.30 6.65
N ARG A 382 -25.56 1.41 6.16
CA ARG A 382 -26.15 2.43 7.03
C ARG A 382 -27.45 1.96 7.68
N LYS A 383 -28.20 1.07 7.03
CA LYS A 383 -29.47 0.59 7.54
C LYS A 383 -29.25 -0.26 8.79
N VAL A 384 -29.78 0.22 9.90
CA VAL A 384 -29.63 -0.43 11.21
C VAL A 384 -30.12 -1.87 11.16
N GLY A 385 -29.26 -2.80 11.59
CA GLY A 385 -29.57 -4.23 11.65
C GLY A 385 -29.42 -4.98 10.33
N GLU A 386 -29.03 -4.33 9.23
CA GLU A 386 -28.62 -5.02 8.00
C GLU A 386 -27.12 -5.31 8.04
N TYR A 387 -26.76 -6.49 8.53
CA TYR A 387 -25.37 -6.94 8.49
C TYR A 387 -25.00 -7.36 7.08
N LEU A 388 -23.83 -6.94 6.63
CA LEU A 388 -23.25 -7.35 5.35
C LEU A 388 -22.05 -8.24 5.61
N ASN A 389 -21.83 -9.21 4.72
CA ASN A 389 -20.54 -9.84 4.63
C ASN A 389 -19.51 -8.77 4.21
N MET A 390 -18.48 -8.58 5.04
CA MET A 390 -17.49 -7.52 4.84
C MET A 390 -16.74 -7.66 3.51
N GLY A 391 -16.51 -8.88 3.01
CA GLY A 391 -15.76 -9.12 1.78
C GLY A 391 -16.60 -9.11 0.50
N THR A 392 -17.85 -9.59 0.55
CA THR A 392 -18.70 -9.73 -0.65
C THR A 392 -19.81 -8.69 -0.76
N GLY A 393 -20.20 -8.07 0.36
CA GLY A 393 -21.30 -7.09 0.39
C GLY A 393 -22.69 -7.71 0.39
N ASP A 394 -22.80 -9.03 0.51
CA ASP A 394 -24.09 -9.74 0.59
C ASP A 394 -24.74 -9.56 1.96
N THR A 395 -26.07 -9.49 1.99
CA THR A 395 -26.83 -9.36 3.25
C THR A 395 -26.83 -10.68 4.03
N LEU A 396 -26.41 -10.63 5.28
CA LEU A 396 -26.49 -11.76 6.21
C LEU A 396 -27.93 -11.85 6.73
N THR A 397 -28.55 -13.03 6.59
CA THR A 397 -29.94 -13.30 7.03
C THR A 397 -29.96 -13.87 8.45
N GLY A 398 -30.97 -13.50 9.25
CA GLY A 398 -31.19 -14.07 10.59
C GLY A 398 -30.54 -13.30 11.75
N THR A 399 -29.89 -12.18 11.46
CA THR A 399 -29.32 -11.28 12.46
C THR A 399 -30.34 -10.23 12.89
N SER A 400 -30.66 -10.17 14.19
CA SER A 400 -31.51 -9.11 14.76
C SER A 400 -30.66 -8.18 15.63
N TRP A 401 -30.69 -6.88 15.35
CA TRP A 401 -30.01 -5.85 16.14
C TRP A 401 -30.94 -5.28 17.21
N PHE A 402 -30.46 -5.21 18.46
CA PHE A 402 -31.23 -4.69 19.61
C PHE A 402 -30.64 -3.40 20.21
N GLY A 403 -29.61 -2.82 19.59
CA GLY A 403 -28.96 -1.59 20.06
C GLY A 403 -29.56 -0.31 19.49
N THR A 404 -29.01 0.82 19.92
CA THR A 404 -29.37 2.16 19.42
C THR A 404 -28.73 2.47 18.06
N ARG A 405 -29.21 3.51 17.38
CA ARG A 405 -28.63 3.98 16.11
C ARG A 405 -27.18 4.48 16.25
N SER A 406 -26.83 5.04 17.40
CA SER A 406 -25.46 5.54 17.66
C SER A 406 -24.45 4.39 17.77
N GLU A 407 -24.83 3.31 18.46
CA GLU A 407 -24.03 2.08 18.54
C GLU A 407 -23.90 1.41 17.17
N TRP A 408 -24.94 1.47 16.32
CA TRP A 408 -24.84 0.99 14.94
C TRP A 408 -23.76 1.74 14.15
N TYR A 409 -23.68 3.06 14.26
CA TYR A 409 -22.65 3.83 13.56
C TYR A 409 -21.24 3.56 14.10
N GLN A 410 -21.08 3.10 15.34
CA GLN A 410 -19.79 2.62 15.84
C GLN A 410 -19.32 1.34 15.14
N THR A 411 -20.22 0.52 14.59
CA THR A 411 -19.82 -0.68 13.81
C THR A 411 -19.08 -0.30 12.51
N LEU A 412 -19.31 0.90 11.96
CA LEU A 412 -18.50 1.42 10.85
C LEU A 412 -17.01 1.50 11.26
N MET A 413 -16.72 1.88 12.49
CA MET A 413 -15.35 1.94 13.01
C MET A 413 -14.67 0.58 13.04
N GLU A 414 -15.41 -0.49 13.33
CA GLU A 414 -14.89 -1.86 13.25
C GLU A 414 -14.46 -2.18 11.81
N THR A 415 -15.27 -1.85 10.82
CA THR A 415 -14.92 -2.06 9.41
C THR A 415 -13.72 -1.23 8.96
N ILE A 416 -13.60 0.03 9.41
CA ILE A 416 -12.44 0.90 9.16
C ILE A 416 -11.17 0.29 9.77
N ASN A 417 -11.25 -0.20 11.01
CA ASN A 417 -10.13 -0.86 11.68
C ASN A 417 -9.76 -2.18 11.00
N ALA A 418 -10.73 -2.92 10.47
CA ALA A 418 -10.46 -4.11 9.69
C ALA A 418 -9.69 -3.79 8.40
N VAL A 419 -10.05 -2.72 7.66
CA VAL A 419 -9.26 -2.26 6.50
C VAL A 419 -7.86 -1.85 6.93
N SER A 420 -7.72 -1.09 8.02
CA SER A 420 -6.43 -0.67 8.57
C SER A 420 -5.52 -1.87 8.89
N ASN A 421 -6.09 -2.94 9.46
CA ASN A 421 -5.39 -4.18 9.74
C ASN A 421 -5.01 -4.94 8.46
N MET A 422 -5.82 -4.88 7.41
CA MET A 422 -5.49 -5.48 6.11
C MET A 422 -4.33 -4.76 5.43
N ILE A 423 -4.32 -3.42 5.46
CA ILE A 423 -3.18 -2.61 5.00
C ILE A 423 -1.92 -3.00 5.77
N PHE A 424 -1.99 -3.11 7.10
CA PHE A 424 -0.87 -3.54 7.92
C PHE A 424 -0.40 -4.97 7.58
N LYS A 425 -1.33 -5.91 7.35
CA LYS A 425 -0.99 -7.29 6.98
C LYS A 425 -0.28 -7.39 5.63
N LYS A 426 -0.67 -6.58 4.64
CA LYS A 426 -0.04 -6.59 3.31
C LYS A 426 1.28 -5.82 3.24
N THR A 427 1.38 -4.70 3.97
CA THR A 427 2.54 -3.80 3.89
C THR A 427 3.58 -4.04 4.98
N LEU A 428 3.14 -4.45 6.17
CA LEU A 428 3.96 -4.65 7.37
C LEU A 428 4.82 -3.44 7.76
N ARG A 429 4.41 -2.25 7.33
CA ARG A 429 5.04 -0.97 7.65
C ARG A 429 4.32 -0.23 8.77
N GLY A 430 2.99 -0.19 8.67
CA GLY A 430 2.17 0.48 9.66
C GLY A 430 0.68 0.30 9.39
N THR A 431 -0.12 0.64 10.38
CA THR A 431 -1.57 0.72 10.23
C THR A 431 -1.94 2.06 9.59
N ALA A 432 -3.03 2.11 8.83
CA ALA A 432 -3.54 3.35 8.23
C ALA A 432 -3.60 4.53 9.22
N ASN A 433 -3.31 5.74 8.72
CA ASN A 433 -3.21 6.98 9.48
C ASN A 433 -4.15 8.10 9.00
N TRP A 434 -4.67 8.03 7.78
CA TRP A 434 -5.59 9.04 7.26
C TRP A 434 -6.78 8.43 6.53
N ILE A 435 -7.85 9.21 6.44
CA ILE A 435 -9.11 8.87 5.79
C ILE A 435 -9.59 10.06 4.95
N VAL A 436 -10.05 9.80 3.73
CA VAL A 436 -10.76 10.78 2.87
C VAL A 436 -12.20 10.32 2.67
N THR A 437 -13.16 11.22 2.87
CA THR A 437 -14.58 10.87 2.81
C THR A 437 -15.46 11.98 2.23
N SER A 438 -16.68 11.63 1.85
CA SER A 438 -17.70 12.58 1.39
C SER A 438 -18.36 13.30 2.57
N THR A 439 -19.06 14.40 2.30
CA THR A 439 -19.81 15.12 3.34
C THR A 439 -20.90 14.28 3.99
N GLU A 440 -21.50 13.33 3.27
CA GLU A 440 -22.60 12.50 3.79
C GLU A 440 -22.11 11.46 4.80
N VAL A 441 -20.96 10.83 4.51
CA VAL A 441 -20.32 9.90 5.43
C VAL A 441 -19.66 10.64 6.59
N ALA A 442 -19.14 11.85 6.36
CA ALA A 442 -18.68 12.72 7.43
C ALA A 442 -19.78 12.99 8.47
N THR A 443 -21.03 13.18 8.05
CA THR A 443 -22.17 13.31 8.98
C THR A 443 -22.41 12.04 9.82
N ILE A 444 -22.19 10.85 9.24
CA ILE A 444 -22.27 9.59 9.99
C ILE A 444 -21.14 9.54 11.04
N LEU A 445 -19.93 9.91 10.66
CA LEU A 445 -18.79 9.95 11.58
C LEU A 445 -18.96 11.00 12.69
N GLU A 446 -19.52 12.17 12.39
CA GLU A 446 -19.84 13.21 13.37
C GLU A 446 -20.92 12.77 14.37
N SER A 447 -21.90 11.98 13.90
CA SER A 447 -22.90 11.40 14.79
C SER A 447 -22.35 10.34 15.75
N THR A 448 -21.09 9.93 15.55
CA THR A 448 -20.38 9.01 16.43
C THR A 448 -19.54 9.79 17.45
N ALA A 449 -19.58 9.40 18.73
CA ALA A 449 -18.83 10.07 19.81
C ALA A 449 -17.29 9.95 19.72
N LEU A 450 -16.77 9.25 18.70
CA LEU A 450 -15.35 8.96 18.52
C LEU A 450 -14.61 10.01 17.69
N LEU A 451 -15.34 10.83 16.92
CA LEU A 451 -14.76 11.88 16.11
C LEU A 451 -14.56 13.14 16.95
N ARG A 452 -13.34 13.66 16.97
CA ARG A 452 -13.03 14.99 17.50
C ARG A 452 -12.88 15.94 16.31
N CYS A 453 -13.90 16.75 16.08
CA CYS A 453 -13.85 17.80 15.06
C CYS A 453 -12.83 18.85 15.47
N ASP A 454 -12.04 19.30 14.50
CA ASP A 454 -11.08 20.39 14.70
C ASP A 454 -11.86 21.71 14.66
N VAL A 455 -12.26 22.22 15.83
CA VAL A 455 -13.00 23.47 15.95
C VAL A 455 -12.02 24.57 16.35
N ASP A 456 -11.55 25.34 15.37
CA ASP A 456 -10.79 26.56 15.65
C ASP A 456 -11.75 27.63 16.23
N PRO A 457 -11.53 28.12 17.48
CA PRO A 457 -12.42 29.07 18.14
C PRO A 457 -12.50 30.44 17.46
N SER A 458 -11.62 30.74 16.50
CA SER A 458 -11.56 32.02 15.80
C SER A 458 -12.16 32.03 14.40
N SER A 459 -12.40 30.85 13.81
CA SER A 459 -12.89 30.72 12.44
C SER A 459 -14.38 30.40 12.44
N THR A 460 -15.19 31.30 11.87
CA THR A 460 -16.57 30.96 11.49
C THR A 460 -16.51 29.71 10.61
N TYR A 461 -17.32 28.68 10.91
CA TYR A 461 -17.50 27.40 10.18
C TYR A 461 -17.71 27.55 8.65
N ARG A 462 -16.74 28.10 7.94
CA ARG A 462 -16.73 28.28 6.50
C ARG A 462 -15.89 27.16 5.94
N LYS A 463 -16.57 26.08 5.55
CA LYS A 463 -15.97 25.03 4.73
C LYS A 463 -15.24 25.69 3.58
N ARG A 464 -13.92 25.53 3.52
CA ARG A 464 -13.12 26.12 2.44
C ARG A 464 -13.40 25.31 1.17
N ILE A 465 -13.28 25.95 0.00
CA ILE A 465 -13.38 25.23 -1.27
C ILE A 465 -12.22 24.21 -1.30
N GLY A 466 -12.52 22.96 -1.68
CA GLY A 466 -11.55 21.87 -1.75
C GLY A 466 -11.64 20.88 -0.59
N ILE A 467 -10.60 20.06 -0.44
CA ILE A 467 -10.51 19.08 0.65
C ILE A 467 -10.01 19.77 1.91
N GLU A 468 -10.70 19.57 3.02
CA GLU A 468 -10.30 20.14 4.32
C GLU A 468 -10.13 19.06 5.38
N LYS A 469 -9.25 19.33 6.36
CA LYS A 469 -9.13 18.51 7.56
C LYS A 469 -10.37 18.74 8.42
N PHE A 470 -11.14 17.68 8.65
CA PHE A 470 -12.36 17.72 9.43
C PHE A 470 -12.11 17.43 10.92
N GLY A 471 -11.11 16.60 11.21
CA GLY A 471 -10.74 16.29 12.58
C GLY A 471 -9.92 15.02 12.71
N THR A 472 -9.92 14.46 13.92
CA THR A 472 -9.25 13.19 14.22
C THR A 472 -10.27 12.17 14.72
N LEU A 473 -10.27 10.98 14.12
CA LEU A 473 -11.13 9.87 14.51
C LEU A 473 -10.37 8.95 15.46
N ALA A 474 -10.91 8.76 16.68
CA ALA A 474 -10.34 7.96 17.76
C ALA A 474 -8.87 8.31 18.11
N GLY A 475 -8.42 9.53 17.79
CA GLY A 475 -7.02 9.96 17.98
C GLY A 475 -6.00 9.24 17.12
N LYS A 476 -6.43 8.42 16.15
CA LYS A 476 -5.57 7.61 15.27
C LYS A 476 -5.60 8.05 13.82
N TYR A 477 -6.79 8.31 13.28
CA TYR A 477 -6.96 8.64 11.86
C TYR A 477 -7.22 10.13 11.67
N GLU A 478 -6.46 10.78 10.81
CA GLU A 478 -6.79 12.14 10.34
C GLU A 478 -7.88 12.06 9.27
N VAL A 479 -9.02 12.72 9.50
CA VAL A 479 -10.16 12.68 8.59
C VAL A 479 -10.18 13.93 7.74
N TYR A 480 -10.22 13.72 6.42
CA TYR A 480 -10.35 14.75 5.41
C TYR A 480 -11.70 14.62 4.70
N VAL A 481 -12.37 15.75 4.47
CA VAL A 481 -13.68 15.78 3.81
C VAL A 481 -13.57 16.49 2.48
N ASP A 482 -14.01 15.82 1.43
CA ASP A 482 -14.16 16.38 0.08
C ASP A 482 -15.65 16.37 -0.31
N PRO A 483 -16.26 17.55 -0.56
CA PRO A 483 -17.67 17.65 -0.98
C PRO A 483 -18.00 16.88 -2.26
N TYR A 484 -17.03 16.72 -3.17
CA TYR A 484 -17.23 16.04 -4.45
C TYR A 484 -16.72 14.60 -4.44
N PHE A 485 -16.39 14.04 -3.28
CA PHE A 485 -16.08 12.62 -3.16
C PHE A 485 -17.34 11.77 -3.39
N PRO A 486 -17.25 10.58 -4.00
CA PRO A 486 -18.40 9.70 -4.15
C PRO A 486 -19.09 9.47 -2.80
N SER A 487 -20.40 9.72 -2.76
CA SER A 487 -21.19 9.73 -1.53
C SER A 487 -21.01 8.46 -0.71
N ASN A 488 -20.97 7.31 -1.38
CA ASN A 488 -20.94 5.99 -0.78
C ASN A 488 -19.55 5.39 -0.55
N LYS A 489 -18.47 6.15 -0.69
CA LYS A 489 -17.12 5.64 -0.50
C LYS A 489 -16.39 6.35 0.62
N LEU A 490 -15.50 5.61 1.25
CA LEU A 490 -14.52 6.10 2.21
C LEU A 490 -13.16 5.50 1.83
N LEU A 491 -12.17 6.36 1.61
CA LEU A 491 -10.80 5.95 1.26
C LEU A 491 -9.92 6.01 2.51
N ILE A 492 -9.19 4.93 2.77
CA ILE A 492 -8.30 4.77 3.91
C ILE A 492 -6.89 4.54 3.38
N GLY A 493 -5.89 5.22 3.95
CA GLY A 493 -4.51 5.06 3.52
C GLY A 493 -3.50 5.05 4.65
N TYR A 494 -2.34 4.47 4.35
CA TYR A 494 -1.13 4.59 5.15
C TYR A 494 -0.08 5.42 4.42
N ASN A 495 0.43 6.45 5.09
CA ASN A 495 1.59 7.22 4.66
C ASN A 495 2.63 7.23 5.78
N GLY A 496 3.80 6.64 5.55
CA GLY A 496 4.90 6.64 6.52
C GLY A 496 5.60 8.00 6.62
N PRO A 497 6.40 8.22 7.69
CA PRO A 497 7.23 9.42 7.82
C PRO A 497 8.44 9.39 6.88
N ASP A 498 8.87 8.20 6.45
CA ASP A 498 9.96 8.03 5.50
C ASP A 498 9.41 7.96 4.06
N PHE A 499 10.17 8.48 3.10
CA PHE A 499 9.76 8.56 1.71
C PHE A 499 9.64 7.18 1.03
N PHE A 500 10.28 6.16 1.61
CA PHE A 500 10.20 4.77 1.16
C PHE A 500 8.95 4.02 1.63
N ASP A 501 8.24 4.53 2.64
CA ASP A 501 7.08 3.87 3.26
C ASP A 501 5.75 4.42 2.71
N THR A 502 5.68 4.54 1.39
CA THR A 502 4.51 5.10 0.69
C THR A 502 4.16 4.28 -0.56
N GLY A 503 2.87 4.07 -0.79
CA GLY A 503 2.37 3.28 -1.93
C GLY A 503 2.23 4.07 -3.23
N TYR A 504 2.21 5.40 -3.14
CA TYR A 504 2.04 6.33 -4.25
C TYR A 504 3.03 7.47 -4.12
N VAL A 505 3.64 7.85 -5.23
CA VAL A 505 4.59 8.96 -5.28
C VAL A 505 4.08 10.08 -6.18
N TYR A 506 4.01 11.27 -5.59
CA TYR A 506 3.85 12.54 -6.29
C TYR A 506 5.22 13.20 -6.45
N ALA A 507 5.60 13.47 -7.70
CA ALA A 507 6.94 13.93 -8.04
C ALA A 507 6.88 15.25 -8.82
N PRO A 508 6.74 16.40 -8.13
CA PRO A 508 6.74 17.71 -8.76
C PRO A 508 8.12 18.06 -9.34
N TYR A 509 8.13 18.69 -10.50
CA TYR A 509 9.35 19.21 -11.12
C TYR A 509 9.37 20.75 -11.11
N VAL A 510 8.37 21.36 -11.75
CA VAL A 510 8.20 22.82 -11.84
C VAL A 510 6.80 23.15 -11.31
N PRO A 511 6.65 23.59 -10.05
CA PRO A 511 5.35 23.72 -9.41
C PRO A 511 4.44 24.77 -10.07
N LEU A 512 4.96 25.94 -10.45
CA LEU A 512 4.18 26.96 -11.15
C LEU A 512 5.09 27.92 -11.93
N ILE A 513 4.79 28.16 -13.20
CA ILE A 513 5.36 29.22 -14.05
C ILE A 513 4.22 30.00 -14.71
N MET A 514 4.35 31.32 -14.91
CA MET A 514 3.23 32.21 -15.26
C MET A 514 3.53 33.23 -16.34
N THR A 515 2.86 33.20 -17.51
CA THR A 515 3.01 34.16 -18.64
C THR A 515 3.06 35.65 -18.26
N PRO A 516 3.93 36.52 -18.86
CA PRO A 516 3.66 37.94 -18.73
C PRO A 516 2.31 38.16 -19.42
N THR A 517 1.68 39.28 -19.12
CA THR A 517 0.45 39.65 -19.82
C THR A 517 0.80 39.95 -21.27
N ILE A 518 0.35 39.08 -22.18
CA ILE A 518 0.56 39.22 -23.63
C ILE A 518 -0.72 39.79 -24.22
N PHE A 519 -0.60 40.86 -25.01
CA PHE A 519 -1.72 41.42 -25.76
C PHE A 519 -1.80 40.75 -27.12
N ALA A 520 -2.96 40.18 -27.44
CA ALA A 520 -3.21 39.62 -28.75
C ALA A 520 -3.19 40.76 -29.80
N PRO A 521 -2.46 40.64 -30.92
CA PRO A 521 -2.36 41.72 -31.91
C PRO A 521 -3.66 41.93 -32.68
N GLU A 522 -4.59 40.95 -32.67
CA GLU A 522 -5.86 41.05 -33.40
C GLU A 522 -6.89 41.89 -32.65
N ASP A 523 -7.04 41.63 -31.35
CA ASP A 523 -8.15 42.18 -30.53
C ASP A 523 -7.66 43.01 -29.33
N PHE A 524 -6.35 43.19 -29.16
CA PHE A 524 -5.73 43.82 -27.99
C PHE A 524 -6.17 43.25 -26.63
N THR A 525 -6.71 42.03 -26.63
CA THR A 525 -7.15 41.37 -25.40
C THR A 525 -5.95 40.82 -24.63
N PRO A 526 -5.79 41.14 -23.33
CA PRO A 526 -4.74 40.58 -22.51
C PRO A 526 -4.97 39.08 -22.25
N ARG A 527 -3.87 38.32 -22.33
CA ARG A 527 -3.82 36.88 -22.08
C ARG A 527 -2.72 36.56 -21.09
N LYS A 528 -3.02 35.67 -20.15
CA LYS A 528 -2.07 35.17 -19.17
C LYS A 528 -2.22 33.65 -19.01
N GLY A 529 -1.12 32.93 -19.06
CA GLY A 529 -1.06 31.50 -18.91
C GLY A 529 -0.34 31.10 -17.63
N ILE A 530 -0.67 29.94 -17.08
CA ILE A 530 0.11 29.29 -16.05
C ILE A 530 0.40 27.86 -16.47
N MET A 531 1.54 27.33 -16.03
CA MET A 531 1.94 25.97 -16.31
C MET A 531 2.60 25.36 -15.08
N THR A 532 2.36 24.08 -14.88
CA THR A 532 3.02 23.23 -13.89
C THR A 532 3.50 21.96 -14.55
N ARG A 533 4.52 21.31 -13.99
CA ARG A 533 5.03 20.01 -14.44
C ARG A 533 5.27 19.11 -13.25
N TYR A 534 4.68 17.92 -13.30
CA TYR A 534 4.84 16.91 -12.27
C TYR A 534 4.63 15.51 -12.86
N ALA A 535 5.10 14.51 -12.13
CA ALA A 535 4.89 13.10 -12.42
C ALA A 535 4.15 12.45 -11.25
N ARG A 536 3.46 11.35 -11.55
CA ARG A 536 2.70 10.57 -10.57
C ARG A 536 2.76 9.09 -10.93
N THR A 537 2.98 8.24 -9.94
CA THR A 537 2.96 6.78 -10.17
C THR A 537 2.58 6.04 -8.90
N PHE A 538 1.89 4.92 -9.06
CA PHE A 538 1.81 3.92 -8.00
C PHE A 538 3.10 3.12 -7.93
N ILE A 539 3.56 2.88 -6.71
CA ILE A 539 4.59 1.88 -6.40
C ILE A 539 3.88 0.60 -5.95
N ARG A 540 2.97 0.73 -4.97
CA ARG A 540 2.16 -0.36 -4.44
C ARG A 540 0.78 0.14 -4.00
N PRO A 541 -0.32 -0.30 -4.63
CA PRO A 541 -1.68 0.04 -4.18
C PRO A 541 -2.10 -0.62 -2.85
N ASP A 542 -1.33 -1.58 -2.33
CA ASP A 542 -1.57 -2.26 -1.04
C ASP A 542 -1.56 -1.33 0.19
N PHE A 543 -1.13 -0.07 0.03
CA PHE A 543 -1.11 0.93 1.10
C PHE A 543 -2.47 1.61 1.30
N TYR A 544 -3.44 1.33 0.42
CA TYR A 544 -4.74 1.98 0.37
C TYR A 544 -5.85 0.95 0.40
N GLY A 545 -6.99 1.31 0.99
CA GLY A 545 -8.20 0.48 1.05
C GLY A 545 -9.46 1.32 0.97
N THR A 546 -10.56 0.72 0.56
CA THR A 546 -11.84 1.41 0.47
C THR A 546 -12.91 0.74 1.32
N VAL A 547 -13.82 1.55 1.88
CA VAL A 547 -15.06 1.08 2.49
C VAL A 547 -16.23 1.62 1.67
N THR A 548 -17.05 0.73 1.15
CA THR A 548 -18.27 1.09 0.40
C THR A 548 -19.48 0.98 1.31
N ILE A 549 -20.22 2.07 1.44
CA ILE A 549 -21.41 2.17 2.28
C ILE A 549 -22.66 1.88 1.44
N LYS A 550 -23.42 0.86 1.84
CA LYS A 550 -24.69 0.50 1.24
C LYS A 550 -25.81 1.34 1.85
N GLN A 551 -26.70 1.83 0.98
CA GLN A 551 -27.91 2.59 1.31
C GLN A 551 -27.63 3.83 2.16
N LEU A 552 -27.13 4.90 1.53
CA LEU A 552 -26.90 6.19 2.18
C LEU A 552 -28.18 6.93 2.53
#